data_AF-A0A124IVE0-F1
#
_entry.id   AF-A0A124IVE0-F1
#
_cell.length_a   1.000
_cell.length_b   1.000
_cell.length_c   1.000
_cell.angle_alpha   90.00
_cell.angle_beta   90.00
_cell.angle_gamma   90.00
#
_symmetry.space_group_name_H-M   'P 1'
#
loop_
_entity.id
_entity.type
_entity.pdbx_description
1 polymer ?
#
loop_
_entity_poly.entity_id
_entity_poly.type
_entity_poly.pdbx_seq_one_letter_code
_entity_poly.pdbx_strand_id
1 'polypeptide(L)'
;MKPYVALIYVIMILYVVLASIIAYFLLPQIARMSLSTVSGVPAPTVSITTIPTQLFATLLGLSIIIQSLIAGAIIGRVTYGKASVGMLHASILMIVLTAINYILYLTLYLH
;
A
#
# COMPACT_ATOMS: atom_id res chain seq x y z
N MET A 1 -0.81 -9.76 -24.34
CA MET A 1 -1.28 -8.61 -23.54
C MET A 1 -0.75 -7.32 -24.16
N LYS A 2 -1.51 -6.22 -24.16
CA LYS A 2 -0.98 -4.91 -24.58
C LYS A 2 0.06 -4.45 -23.54
N PRO A 3 1.23 -3.93 -23.95
CA PRO A 3 2.33 -3.61 -23.03
C PRO A 3 1.92 -2.62 -21.92
N TYR A 4 1.02 -1.69 -22.22
CA TYR A 4 0.47 -0.74 -21.26
C TYR A 4 -0.29 -1.40 -20.09
N VAL A 5 -0.94 -2.55 -20.31
CA VAL A 5 -1.65 -3.27 -19.24
C VAL A 5 -0.64 -3.86 -18.28
N ALA A 6 0.39 -4.54 -18.81
CA ALA A 6 1.45 -5.11 -17.98
C ALA A 6 2.15 -4.02 -17.13
N LEU A 7 2.42 -2.86 -17.73
CA LEU A 7 3.02 -1.73 -17.01
C LEU A 7 2.16 -1.27 -15.82
N ILE A 8 0.84 -1.14 -16.00
CA ILE A 8 -0.06 -0.76 -14.89
C ILE A 8 -0.01 -1.80 -13.78
N TYR A 9 -0.02 -3.09 -14.10
CA TYR A 9 0.09 -4.15 -13.09
C TYR A 9 1.40 -4.06 -12.30
N VAL A 10 2.54 -3.87 -12.99
CA VAL A 10 3.84 -3.74 -12.32
C VAL A 10 3.87 -2.51 -11.41
N ILE A 11 3.40 -1.35 -11.87
CA ILE A 11 3.35 -0.13 -11.07
C ILE A 11 2.51 -0.34 -9.81
N MET A 12 1.36 -0.99 -9.94
CA MET A 12 0.47 -1.26 -8.81
C MET A 12 1.09 -2.21 -7.79
N ILE A 13 1.80 -3.25 -8.25
CA ILE A 13 2.54 -4.15 -7.37
C ILE A 13 3.64 -3.39 -6.63
N LEU A 14 4.46 -2.61 -7.34
CA LEU A 14 5.53 -1.80 -6.73
C LEU A 14 4.98 -0.83 -5.70
N TYR A 15 3.86 -0.17 -6.01
CA TYR A 15 3.16 0.72 -5.07
C TYR A 15 2.83 0.02 -3.75
N VAL A 16 2.19 -1.15 -3.80
CA VAL A 16 1.80 -1.88 -2.58
C VAL A 16 3.02 -2.40 -1.82
N VAL A 17 4.03 -2.90 -2.52
CA VAL A 17 5.27 -3.37 -1.90
C VAL A 17 5.96 -2.23 -1.14
N LEU A 18 6.17 -1.08 -1.78
CA LEU A 18 6.80 0.08 -1.15
C LEU A 18 5.97 0.62 0.01
N ALA A 19 4.65 0.75 -0.18
CA ALA A 19 3.76 1.22 0.88
C ALA A 19 3.77 0.28 2.09
N SER A 20 3.80 -1.05 1.86
CA SER A 20 3.88 -2.05 2.93
C SER A 20 5.21 -1.99 3.68
N ILE A 21 6.34 -1.81 2.98
CA ILE A 21 7.65 -1.64 3.62
C ILE A 21 7.65 -0.39 4.52
N ILE A 22 7.08 0.72 4.03
CA ILE A 22 6.98 1.94 4.83
C ILE A 22 6.09 1.71 6.06
N ALA A 23 4.91 1.11 5.87
CA ALA A 23 3.91 0.90 6.90
C ALA A 23 4.36 -0.10 7.99
N TYR A 24 4.93 -1.23 7.58
CA TYR A 24 5.19 -2.36 8.46
C TYR A 24 6.63 -2.45 8.97
N PHE A 25 7.60 -1.83 8.27
CA PHE A 25 9.00 -1.89 8.66
C PHE A 25 9.55 -0.53 9.11
N LEU A 26 9.47 0.51 8.26
CA LEU A 26 10.10 1.80 8.55
C LEU A 26 9.41 2.58 9.67
N LEU A 27 8.07 2.69 9.62
CA LEU A 27 7.29 3.43 10.62
C LEU A 27 7.52 2.91 12.05
N PRO A 28 7.45 1.59 12.32
CA PRO A 28 7.77 1.05 13.65
C PRO A 28 9.21 1.34 14.10
N GLN A 29 10.19 1.31 13.20
CA GLN A 29 11.58 1.61 13.55
C GLN A 29 11.79 3.08 13.91
N ILE A 30 11.20 4.00 13.14
CA ILE A 30 11.24 5.43 13.42
C ILE A 30 10.59 5.72 14.79
N ALA A 31 9.45 5.08 15.07
CA ALA A 31 8.77 5.22 16.35
C ALA A 31 9.64 4.75 17.54
N ARG A 32 10.38 3.64 17.37
CA ARG A 32 11.33 3.14 18.40
C ARG A 32 12.52 4.06 18.58
N MET A 33 13.09 4.61 17.50
CA MET A 33 14.20 5.57 17.57
C MET A 33 13.80 6.86 18.30
N SER A 34 12.59 7.36 18.07
CA SER A 34 12.05 8.54 18.75
C SER A 34 11.88 8.36 20.27
N LEU A 35 11.79 7.12 20.76
CA LEU A 35 11.74 6.82 22.21
C LEU A 35 13.13 6.70 22.84
N SER A 36 14.18 6.51 22.04
CA SER A 36 15.55 6.28 22.49
C SER A 36 16.40 7.55 22.63
N THR A 37 15.84 8.73 22.31
CA THR A 37 16.52 10.02 22.48
C THR A 37 16.62 10.40 23.96
N VAL A 38 17.77 10.02 24.53
CA VAL A 38 18.61 10.64 25.57
C VAL A 38 18.01 11.85 26.32
N SER A 39 18.03 11.73 27.64
CA SER A 39 17.84 12.81 28.62
C SER A 39 18.52 14.12 28.21
N GLY A 40 17.73 15.13 27.84
CA GLY A 40 18.21 16.51 27.62
C GLY A 40 17.77 17.18 26.33
N VAL A 41 17.17 16.47 25.38
CA VAL A 41 16.63 17.07 24.14
C VAL A 41 15.09 17.02 24.16
N PRO A 42 14.37 18.12 23.88
CA PRO A 42 12.92 18.11 23.82
C PRO A 42 12.45 17.08 22.80
N ALA A 43 11.66 16.11 23.26
CA ALA A 43 11.05 15.11 22.39
C ALA A 43 10.23 15.81 21.28
N PRO A 44 10.21 15.28 20.04
CA PRO A 44 9.38 15.84 18.98
C PRO A 44 7.92 15.92 19.44
N THR A 45 7.33 17.12 19.33
CA THR A 45 5.97 17.46 19.79
C THR A 45 4.86 16.69 19.06
N VAL A 46 5.18 16.04 17.95
CA VAL A 46 4.30 15.09 17.28
C VAL A 46 4.88 13.70 17.51
N SER A 47 4.35 13.02 18.53
CA SER A 47 4.79 11.67 18.82
C SER A 47 4.34 10.76 17.68
N ILE A 48 5.25 10.31 16.82
CA ILE A 48 4.96 9.30 15.80
C ILE A 48 4.45 8.00 16.48
N THR A 49 4.73 7.82 17.77
CA THR A 49 4.17 6.74 18.60
C THR A 49 2.65 6.81 18.78
N THR A 50 2.01 7.96 18.55
CA THR A 50 0.54 8.09 18.67
C THR A 50 -0.22 7.67 17.42
N ILE A 51 0.43 7.49 16.26
CA ILE A 51 -0.28 7.01 15.08
C ILE A 51 -0.28 5.49 15.09
N PRO A 52 -1.44 4.83 15.30
CA PRO A 52 -1.48 3.38 15.38
C PRO A 52 -1.08 2.79 14.02
N THR A 53 -0.21 1.78 14.04
CA THR A 53 0.09 0.96 12.85
C THR A 53 -1.19 0.40 12.21
N GLN A 54 -2.20 0.14 13.03
CA GLN A 54 -3.54 -0.26 12.61
C GLN A 54 -4.24 0.77 11.70
N LEU A 55 -4.05 2.07 11.95
CA LEU A 55 -4.64 3.13 11.14
C LEU A 55 -3.98 3.16 9.75
N PHE A 56 -2.65 3.03 9.69
CA PHE A 56 -1.92 2.88 8.42
C PHE A 56 -2.34 1.63 7.65
N ALA A 57 -2.48 0.49 8.33
CA ALA A 57 -2.94 -0.74 7.70
C ALA A 57 -4.36 -0.60 7.11
N THR A 58 -5.26 0.08 7.83
CA THR A 58 -6.63 0.35 7.36
C THR A 58 -6.63 1.27 6.14
N LEU A 59 -5.85 2.36 6.19
CA LEU A 59 -5.73 3.29 5.07
C LEU A 59 -5.08 2.63 3.85
N LEU A 60 -4.08 1.78 4.06
CA LEU A 60 -3.44 1.00 2.99
C LEU A 60 -4.45 0.04 2.35
N GLY A 61 -5.24 -0.67 3.16
CA GLY A 61 -6.32 -1.52 2.66
C GLY A 61 -7.33 -0.75 1.80
N LEU A 62 -7.83 0.39 2.28
CA LEU A 62 -8.75 1.24 1.52
C LEU A 62 -8.11 1.78 0.23
N SER A 63 -6.84 2.16 0.29
CA SER A 63 -6.12 2.65 -0.89
C SER A 63 -5.97 1.56 -1.96
N ILE A 64 -5.72 0.31 -1.58
CA ILE A 64 -5.65 -0.83 -2.51
C ILE A 64 -6.98 -1.01 -3.23
N ILE A 65 -8.10 -0.91 -2.51
CA ILE A 65 -9.45 -1.02 -3.07
C ILE A 65 -9.67 0.08 -4.12
N ILE A 66 -9.46 1.34 -3.74
CA ILE A 66 -9.71 2.50 -4.59
C ILE A 66 -8.79 2.47 -5.82
N GLN A 67 -7.49 2.24 -5.62
CA GLN A 67 -6.52 2.20 -6.71
C GLN A 67 -6.80 1.05 -7.68
N SER A 68 -7.22 -0.12 -7.19
CA SER A 68 -7.57 -1.25 -8.06
C SER A 68 -8.76 -0.93 -8.96
N LEU A 69 -9.78 -0.24 -8.42
CA LEU A 69 -10.93 0.22 -9.20
C LEU A 69 -10.52 1.24 -10.27
N ILE A 70 -9.70 2.23 -9.90
CA ILE A 70 -9.22 3.27 -10.82
C ILE A 70 -8.34 2.63 -11.92
N ALA A 71 -7.37 1.81 -11.54
CA ALA A 71 -6.47 1.12 -12.47
C ALA A 71 -7.24 0.21 -13.43
N GLY A 72 -8.21 -0.56 -12.92
CA GLY A 72 -9.07 -1.40 -13.75
C GLY A 72 -9.92 -0.57 -14.72
N ALA A 73 -10.54 0.53 -14.27
CA ALA A 73 -11.30 1.42 -15.14
C ALA A 73 -10.42 2.07 -16.24
N ILE A 74 -9.21 2.48 -15.90
CA ILE A 74 -8.22 3.01 -16.86
C ILE A 74 -7.87 1.94 -17.89
N ILE A 75 -7.54 0.72 -17.46
CA ILE A 75 -7.28 -0.40 -18.37
C ILE A 75 -8.48 -0.59 -19.30
N GLY A 76 -9.70 -0.73 -18.75
CA GLY A 76 -10.93 -0.90 -19.50
C GLY A 76 -11.14 0.16 -20.59
N ARG A 77 -10.98 1.44 -20.20
CA ARG A 77 -11.15 2.58 -21.12
C ARG A 77 -10.07 2.61 -22.20
N VAL A 78 -8.81 2.38 -21.84
CA VAL A 78 -7.66 2.46 -22.77
C VAL A 78 -7.62 1.27 -23.73
N THR A 79 -7.91 0.05 -23.26
CA THR A 79 -7.74 -1.14 -24.09
C THR A 79 -8.99 -1.55 -24.85
N TYR A 80 -10.18 -1.30 -24.28
CA TYR A 80 -11.48 -1.77 -24.80
C TYR A 80 -12.47 -0.62 -25.05
N GLY A 81 -12.09 0.64 -24.82
CA GLY A 81 -12.94 1.81 -25.06
C GLY A 81 -14.06 2.03 -24.03
N LYS A 82 -14.28 1.09 -23.10
CA LYS A 82 -15.33 1.14 -22.08
C LYS A 82 -14.77 0.81 -20.71
N ALA A 83 -14.98 1.69 -19.72
CA ALA A 83 -14.48 1.49 -18.35
C ALA A 83 -15.07 0.24 -17.68
N SER A 84 -16.33 -0.10 -17.98
CA SER A 84 -17.01 -1.27 -17.40
C SER A 84 -16.34 -2.60 -17.73
N VAL A 85 -15.72 -2.73 -18.91
CA VAL A 85 -14.97 -3.94 -19.31
C VAL A 85 -13.69 -4.11 -18.47
N GLY A 86 -13.20 -3.01 -17.89
CA GLY A 86 -12.06 -2.96 -17.00
C GLY A 86 -12.31 -3.51 -15.59
N MET A 87 -13.57 -3.78 -15.22
CA MET A 87 -13.92 -4.26 -13.87
C MET A 87 -13.32 -5.63 -13.57
N LEU A 88 -13.10 -6.48 -14.59
CA LEU A 88 -12.37 -7.73 -14.44
C LEU A 88 -10.89 -7.51 -14.08
N HIS A 89 -10.27 -6.46 -14.60
CA HIS A 89 -8.89 -6.11 -14.24
C HIS A 89 -8.83 -5.51 -12.85
N ALA A 90 -9.84 -4.72 -12.46
CA ALA A 90 -9.98 -4.22 -11.09
C ALA A 90 -10.07 -5.36 -10.07
N SER A 91 -10.88 -6.39 -10.33
CA SER A 91 -11.03 -7.51 -9.40
C SER A 91 -9.76 -8.35 -9.30
N ILE A 92 -9.07 -8.60 -10.42
CA ILE A 92 -7.78 -9.30 -10.42
C ILE A 92 -6.75 -8.50 -9.61
N LEU A 93 -6.61 -7.19 -9.88
CA LEU A 93 -5.69 -6.32 -9.14
C LEU A 93 -6.02 -6.32 -7.65
N MET A 94 -7.30 -6.20 -7.29
CA MET A 94 -7.74 -6.19 -5.90
C MET A 94 -7.33 -7.47 -5.16
N ILE A 95 -7.55 -8.64 -5.76
CA ILE A 95 -7.17 -9.93 -5.16
C ILE A 95 -5.64 -10.02 -5.03
N VAL A 96 -4.92 -9.75 -6.11
CA VAL A 96 -3.46 -9.90 -6.16
C VAL A 96 -2.77 -8.95 -5.17
N LEU A 97 -3.17 -7.68 -5.16
CA LEU A 97 -2.58 -6.66 -4.29
C LEU A 97 -2.92 -6.90 -2.83
N THR A 98 -4.15 -7.35 -2.53
CA THR A 98 -4.52 -7.72 -1.16
C THR A 98 -3.71 -8.91 -0.67
N ALA A 99 -3.52 -9.93 -1.52
CA ALA A 99 -2.70 -11.09 -1.19
C ALA A 99 -1.23 -10.70 -0.94
N ILE A 100 -0.65 -9.85 -1.79
CA ILE A 100 0.72 -9.33 -1.62
C ILE A 100 0.83 -8.55 -0.31
N ASN A 101 -0.10 -7.62 -0.04
CA ASN A 101 -0.10 -6.86 1.20
C ASN A 101 -0.20 -7.76 2.44
N TYR A 102 -1.04 -8.79 2.39
CA TYR A 102 -1.19 -9.75 3.48
C TYR A 102 0.08 -10.57 3.72
N ILE A 103 0.74 -11.04 2.65
CA ILE A 103 2.04 -11.73 2.75
C ILE A 103 3.08 -10.79 3.38
N LEU A 104 3.15 -9.53 2.94
CA LEU A 104 4.10 -8.55 3.48
C LEU A 104 3.81 -8.20 4.95
N TYR A 105 2.54 -8.13 5.33
CA TYR A 105 2.15 -7.97 6.73
C TYR A 105 2.66 -9.14 7.59
N LEU A 106 2.47 -10.39 7.14
CA LEU A 106 2.98 -11.58 7.84
C LEU A 106 4.51 -11.57 7.96
N THR A 107 5.23 -11.19 6.90
CA THR A 107 6.70 -11.26 6.89
C THR A 107 7.39 -10.08 7.56
N LEU A 108 6.83 -8.87 7.50
CA LEU A 108 7.50 -7.65 7.98
C LEU A 108 7.02 -7.18 9.35
N TYR A 109 5.79 -7.53 9.76
CA TYR A 109 5.20 -7.03 11.00
C TYR A 109 5.06 -8.09 12.10
N LEU A 110 4.68 -9.32 11.73
CA LEU A 110 4.45 -10.41 12.69
C LEU A 110 5.70 -11.24 12.99
N HIS A 111 6.78 -11.02 12.23
CA HIS A 111 8.08 -11.68 12.39
C HIS A 111 9.07 -10.77 13.13
#